data_AF-A0A850NWT4-F1
#
_entry.id   AF-A0A850NWT4-F1
#
_cell.length_a   1.000
_cell.length_b   1.000
_cell.length_c   1.000
_cell.angle_alpha   90.00
_cell.angle_beta   90.00
_cell.angle_gamma   90.00
#
_symmetry.space_group_name_H-M   'P 1'
#
loop_
_entity.id
_entity.type
_entity.pdbx_description
1 polymer ?
#
loop_
_entity_poly.entity_id
_entity_poly.type
_entity_poly.pdbx_seq_one_letter_code
_entity_poly.pdbx_strand_id
1 'polypeptide(L)'
;FDPIAQIYWRNSELDFAAPDALLASLSRAAPLPGLVPGNEASDVETLAALAREPAIGNLARGLSRTRLLWDVCQIPDFRKIGDDSHTRLCARIFEHLARDARLPADWLAGSLDALDRDDGDIDTLMQRLSGVRIWAYVAARPDWTSDGTEWQERARAIEDKVSDALHERLTARFVDRRAAQLMRTLEGGDGEEMLSAVRPSGEVVVEGHSVGHASGFAFIPDPLAEGPEKRLVLRAARRALREEMPRRVAEVEAAADTAFRFAEDRRQILWNGAPIARLRAGAELLHPQVEVLGSEFLDEAQRGRIRTRLTGFVAAELARVFAPLHAAI
;
A
#
# COMPACT_ATOMS: atom_id res chain seq x y z
N PHE A 1 -39.20 -3.22 10.03
CA PHE A 1 -38.49 -3.19 8.74
C PHE A 1 -39.06 -2.04 7.95
N ASP A 2 -38.18 -1.22 7.36
CA ASP A 2 -38.63 -0.16 6.47
C ASP A 2 -39.20 -0.77 5.17
N PRO A 3 -40.30 -0.21 4.62
CA PRO A 3 -40.89 -0.72 3.40
C PRO A 3 -39.95 -0.53 2.21
N ILE A 4 -39.84 -1.56 1.36
CA ILE A 4 -39.05 -1.49 0.12
C ILE A 4 -39.79 -0.57 -0.86
N ALA A 5 -39.19 0.58 -1.16
CA ALA A 5 -39.81 1.59 -2.03
C ALA A 5 -39.77 1.19 -3.52
N GLN A 6 -38.70 0.53 -3.97
CA GLN A 6 -38.48 0.14 -5.36
C GLN A 6 -37.62 -1.13 -5.43
N ILE A 7 -37.87 -1.93 -6.46
CA ILE A 7 -37.04 -3.10 -6.80
C ILE A 7 -36.58 -2.95 -8.25
N TYR A 8 -35.27 -3.12 -8.48
CA TYR A 8 -34.72 -3.15 -9.83
C TYR A 8 -35.14 -4.43 -10.55
N TRP A 9 -35.67 -4.27 -11.76
CA TRP A 9 -36.15 -5.36 -12.58
C TRP A 9 -35.42 -5.39 -13.93
N ARG A 10 -35.18 -6.62 -14.41
CA ARG A 10 -34.68 -6.91 -15.77
C ARG A 10 -35.50 -8.06 -16.36
N ASN A 11 -35.73 -8.01 -17.66
CA ASN A 11 -36.44 -9.06 -18.37
C ASN A 11 -35.57 -10.34 -18.46
N SER A 12 -36.14 -11.49 -18.13
CA SER A 12 -35.50 -12.81 -18.29
C SER A 12 -35.94 -13.53 -19.57
N GLU A 13 -37.06 -13.12 -20.17
CA GLU A 13 -37.60 -13.69 -21.41
C GLU A 13 -36.95 -13.00 -22.63
N LEU A 14 -35.73 -13.43 -22.97
CA LEU A 14 -34.92 -12.82 -24.04
C LEU A 14 -35.21 -13.44 -25.41
N ASP A 15 -35.36 -12.59 -26.44
CA ASP A 15 -35.57 -13.01 -27.83
C ASP A 15 -34.26 -12.96 -28.62
N PHE A 16 -33.74 -14.13 -29.01
CA PHE A 16 -32.50 -14.24 -29.77
C PHE A 16 -32.70 -14.36 -31.29
N ALA A 17 -33.89 -14.09 -31.83
CA ALA A 17 -34.15 -14.23 -33.27
C ALA A 17 -33.24 -13.33 -34.13
N ALA A 18 -32.99 -12.11 -33.67
CA ALA A 18 -32.12 -11.11 -34.30
C ALA A 18 -31.61 -10.10 -33.24
N PRO A 19 -30.52 -9.36 -33.52
CA PRO A 19 -30.00 -8.36 -32.59
C PRO A 19 -31.03 -7.32 -32.13
N ASP A 20 -31.87 -6.83 -33.06
CA ASP A 20 -32.92 -5.85 -32.73
C ASP A 20 -34.01 -6.44 -31.83
N ALA A 21 -34.37 -7.72 -32.04
CA ALA A 21 -35.33 -8.42 -31.20
C ALA A 21 -34.77 -8.64 -29.78
N LEU A 22 -33.48 -8.97 -29.68
CA LEU A 22 -32.79 -9.10 -28.40
C LEU A 22 -32.77 -7.78 -27.66
N LEU A 23 -32.37 -6.69 -28.33
CA LEU A 23 -32.34 -5.36 -27.74
C LEU A 23 -33.74 -4.93 -27.27
N ALA A 24 -34.78 -5.14 -28.08
CA ALA A 24 -36.16 -4.85 -27.70
C ALA A 24 -36.61 -5.68 -26.48
N SER A 25 -36.22 -6.95 -26.39
CA SER A 25 -36.54 -7.81 -25.25
C SER A 25 -35.79 -7.40 -23.97
N LEU A 26 -34.55 -6.95 -24.07
CA LEU A 26 -33.74 -6.44 -22.94
C LEU A 26 -34.30 -5.12 -22.40
N SER A 27 -34.78 -4.25 -23.29
CA SER A 27 -35.33 -2.92 -22.95
C SER A 27 -36.83 -2.92 -22.67
N ARG A 28 -37.44 -4.08 -22.43
CA ARG A 28 -38.87 -4.18 -22.10
C ARG A 28 -39.19 -3.35 -20.85
N ALA A 29 -40.38 -2.74 -20.79
CA ALA A 29 -40.80 -2.00 -19.61
C ALA A 29 -41.16 -2.95 -18.45
N ALA A 30 -40.95 -2.49 -17.22
CA ALA A 30 -41.29 -3.27 -16.04
C ALA A 30 -42.81 -3.53 -15.96
N PRO A 31 -43.25 -4.77 -15.67
CA PRO A 31 -44.65 -5.16 -15.81
C PRO A 31 -45.54 -4.73 -14.64
N LEU A 32 -44.96 -4.32 -13.51
CA LEU A 32 -45.69 -4.06 -12.27
C LEU A 32 -45.27 -2.73 -11.62
N PRO A 33 -46.21 -1.99 -11.00
CA PRO A 33 -45.88 -0.84 -10.16
C PRO A 33 -44.91 -1.22 -9.03
N GLY A 34 -43.92 -0.37 -8.77
CA GLY A 34 -42.87 -0.61 -7.77
C GLY A 34 -41.64 -1.33 -8.33
N LEU A 35 -41.72 -1.89 -9.54
CA LEU A 35 -40.56 -2.34 -10.30
C LEU A 35 -40.05 -1.19 -11.17
N VAL A 36 -38.76 -0.93 -11.10
CA VAL A 36 -38.08 0.09 -11.92
C VAL A 36 -37.01 -0.57 -12.77
N PRO A 37 -36.76 -0.08 -13.99
CA PRO A 37 -35.64 -0.58 -14.79
C PRO A 37 -34.33 -0.38 -14.02
N GLY A 38 -33.43 -1.36 -14.11
CA GLY A 38 -32.06 -1.20 -13.63
C GLY A 38 -31.30 -0.10 -14.40
N ASN A 39 -30.14 0.29 -13.87
CA ASN A 39 -29.22 1.16 -14.62
C ASN A 39 -28.88 0.55 -15.99
N GLU A 40 -28.64 1.44 -16.96
CA GLU A 40 -28.11 1.04 -18.26
C GLU A 40 -26.84 0.20 -18.07
N ALA A 41 -26.80 -0.91 -18.78
CA ALA A 41 -25.75 -1.89 -18.67
C ALA A 41 -24.86 -1.78 -19.91
N SER A 42 -23.55 -1.80 -19.70
CA SER A 42 -22.56 -1.59 -20.75
C SER A 42 -22.66 -2.63 -21.88
N ASP A 43 -23.14 -3.84 -21.57
CA ASP A 43 -23.39 -4.90 -22.54
C ASP A 43 -24.57 -4.56 -23.46
N VAL A 44 -25.65 -3.97 -22.93
CA VAL A 44 -26.79 -3.47 -23.71
C VAL A 44 -26.38 -2.28 -24.58
N GLU A 45 -25.58 -1.36 -24.07
CA GLU A 45 -25.03 -0.23 -24.84
C GLU A 45 -24.16 -0.72 -25.99
N THR A 46 -23.27 -1.69 -25.72
CA THR A 46 -22.41 -2.32 -26.74
C THR A 46 -23.25 -3.04 -27.79
N LEU A 47 -24.28 -3.80 -27.39
CA LEU A 47 -25.22 -4.43 -28.32
C LEU A 47 -25.93 -3.40 -29.19
N ALA A 48 -26.42 -2.30 -28.61
CA ALA A 48 -27.11 -1.24 -29.35
C ALA A 48 -26.18 -0.50 -30.34
N ALA A 49 -24.89 -0.36 -30.01
CA ALA A 49 -23.90 0.17 -30.93
C ALA A 49 -23.62 -0.80 -32.09
N LEU A 50 -23.34 -2.07 -31.79
CA LEU A 50 -23.03 -3.09 -32.79
C LEU A 50 -24.22 -3.45 -33.69
N ALA A 51 -25.45 -3.44 -33.18
CA ALA A 51 -26.65 -3.71 -33.96
C ALA A 51 -26.89 -2.64 -35.04
N ARG A 52 -26.43 -1.40 -34.83
CA ARG A 52 -26.52 -0.31 -35.82
C ARG A 52 -25.52 -0.47 -36.96
N GLU A 53 -24.49 -1.29 -36.82
CA GLU A 53 -23.51 -1.56 -37.88
C GLU A 53 -24.05 -2.62 -38.85
N PRO A 54 -24.31 -2.28 -40.14
CA PRO A 54 -24.95 -3.22 -41.06
C PRO A 54 -24.18 -4.52 -41.28
N ALA A 55 -22.84 -4.47 -41.23
CA ALA A 55 -21.99 -5.66 -41.38
C ALA A 55 -22.19 -6.64 -40.22
N ILE A 56 -22.20 -6.13 -38.98
CA ILE A 56 -22.40 -6.93 -37.76
C ILE A 56 -23.85 -7.42 -37.68
N GLY A 57 -24.83 -6.54 -37.91
CA GLY A 57 -26.25 -6.89 -37.88
C GLY A 57 -26.60 -8.01 -38.86
N ASN A 58 -26.01 -8.01 -40.07
CA ASN A 58 -26.19 -9.08 -41.05
C ASN A 58 -25.51 -10.39 -40.63
N LEU A 59 -24.29 -10.32 -40.07
CA LEU A 59 -23.53 -11.48 -39.61
C LEU A 59 -24.14 -12.14 -38.36
N ALA A 60 -24.84 -11.35 -37.54
CA ALA A 60 -25.47 -11.77 -36.30
C ALA A 60 -26.87 -12.39 -36.46
N ARG A 61 -27.40 -12.50 -37.69
CA ARG A 61 -28.74 -13.05 -37.93
C ARG A 61 -28.86 -14.52 -37.52
N GLY A 62 -29.97 -14.82 -36.86
CA GLY A 62 -30.33 -16.17 -36.41
C GLY A 62 -29.87 -16.46 -34.98
N LEU A 63 -30.56 -17.42 -34.36
CA LEU A 63 -30.50 -17.70 -32.93
C LEU A 63 -29.08 -17.89 -32.38
N SER A 64 -28.28 -18.75 -33.01
CA SER A 64 -26.90 -19.03 -32.54
C SER A 64 -25.98 -17.82 -32.68
N ARG A 65 -26.13 -17.03 -33.76
CA ARG A 65 -25.31 -15.85 -34.04
C ARG A 65 -25.65 -14.68 -33.14
N THR A 66 -26.94 -14.46 -32.89
CA THR A 66 -27.40 -13.42 -31.96
C THR A 66 -26.98 -13.75 -30.52
N ARG A 67 -27.02 -15.03 -30.11
CA ARG A 67 -26.45 -15.47 -28.83
C ARG A 67 -24.96 -15.23 -28.72
N LEU A 68 -24.19 -15.57 -29.76
CA LEU A 68 -22.75 -15.30 -29.80
C LEU A 68 -22.45 -13.81 -29.72
N LEU A 69 -23.19 -12.96 -30.45
CA LEU A 69 -23.04 -11.51 -30.37
C LEU A 69 -23.29 -11.03 -28.93
N TRP A 70 -24.36 -11.52 -28.30
CA TRP A 70 -24.66 -11.19 -26.90
C TRP A 70 -23.55 -11.63 -25.94
N ASP A 71 -23.05 -12.84 -26.11
CA ASP A 71 -21.93 -13.38 -25.33
C ASP A 71 -20.66 -12.53 -25.47
N VAL A 72 -20.45 -11.87 -26.60
CA VAL A 72 -19.35 -10.93 -26.85
C VAL A 72 -19.64 -9.56 -26.23
N CYS A 73 -20.87 -9.05 -26.31
CA CYS A 73 -21.25 -7.80 -25.64
C CYS A 73 -21.10 -7.87 -24.11
N GLN A 74 -21.11 -9.07 -23.52
CA GLN A 74 -20.90 -9.27 -22.09
C GLN A 74 -19.44 -9.19 -21.63
N ILE A 75 -18.48 -9.01 -22.56
CA ILE A 75 -17.08 -8.76 -22.19
C ILE A 75 -17.02 -7.47 -21.35
N PRO A 76 -16.45 -7.49 -20.13
CA PRO A 76 -16.44 -6.30 -19.30
C PRO A 76 -15.55 -5.20 -19.89
N ASP A 77 -16.06 -3.97 -19.94
CA ASP A 77 -15.23 -2.79 -20.20
C ASP A 77 -14.49 -2.36 -18.93
N PHE A 78 -13.37 -3.03 -18.64
CA PHE A 78 -12.51 -2.66 -17.52
C PHE A 78 -11.81 -1.30 -17.72
N ARG A 79 -11.67 -0.85 -18.97
CA ARG A 79 -10.95 0.39 -19.30
C ARG A 79 -11.81 1.62 -19.03
N LYS A 80 -13.13 1.54 -19.25
CA LYS A 80 -14.09 2.64 -19.08
C LYS A 80 -13.62 3.92 -19.77
N ILE A 81 -12.93 3.76 -20.89
CA ILE A 81 -12.53 4.87 -21.73
C ILE A 81 -13.79 5.24 -22.49
N GLY A 82 -14.28 6.47 -22.34
CA GLY A 82 -15.53 6.95 -22.97
C GLY A 82 -15.44 7.11 -24.49
N ASP A 83 -14.68 6.25 -25.16
CA ASP A 83 -14.54 6.17 -26.60
C ASP A 83 -15.09 4.84 -27.12
N ASP A 84 -15.20 4.69 -28.44
CA ASP A 84 -15.73 3.47 -29.05
C ASP A 84 -14.71 2.31 -29.08
N SER A 85 -13.62 2.36 -28.31
CA SER A 85 -12.55 1.34 -28.38
C SER A 85 -13.01 -0.03 -27.91
N HIS A 86 -13.87 -0.09 -26.89
CA HIS A 86 -14.45 -1.33 -26.39
C HIS A 86 -15.38 -1.95 -27.43
N THR A 87 -16.33 -1.16 -27.96
CA THR A 87 -17.26 -1.59 -29.02
C THR A 87 -16.52 -2.15 -30.23
N ARG A 88 -15.45 -1.48 -30.70
CA ARG A 88 -14.63 -1.98 -31.82
C ARG A 88 -13.92 -3.31 -31.51
N LEU A 89 -13.45 -3.50 -30.27
CA LEU A 89 -12.86 -4.77 -29.86
C LEU A 89 -13.91 -5.89 -29.88
N CYS A 90 -15.08 -5.64 -29.31
CA CYS A 90 -16.21 -6.57 -29.31
C CYS A 90 -16.65 -6.91 -30.75
N ALA A 91 -16.75 -5.93 -31.64
CA ALA A 91 -17.02 -6.16 -33.07
C ALA A 91 -16.01 -7.15 -33.68
N ARG A 92 -14.71 -6.90 -33.47
CA ARG A 92 -13.64 -7.72 -34.04
C ARG A 92 -13.60 -9.14 -33.47
N ILE A 93 -13.81 -9.29 -32.16
CA ILE A 93 -13.95 -10.61 -31.50
C ILE A 93 -15.14 -11.36 -32.10
N PHE A 94 -16.29 -10.71 -32.20
CA PHE A 94 -17.49 -11.30 -32.78
C PHE A 94 -17.27 -11.73 -34.23
N GLU A 95 -16.62 -10.91 -35.06
CA GLU A 95 -16.33 -11.25 -36.45
C GLU A 95 -15.45 -12.50 -36.58
N HIS A 96 -14.38 -12.61 -35.79
CA HIS A 96 -13.52 -13.80 -35.77
C HIS A 96 -14.29 -15.04 -35.31
N LEU A 97 -15.00 -14.97 -34.17
CA LEU A 97 -15.79 -16.10 -33.68
C LEU A 97 -16.91 -16.47 -34.66
N ALA A 98 -17.48 -15.48 -35.34
CA ALA A 98 -18.53 -15.73 -36.30
C ALA A 98 -17.99 -16.45 -37.54
N ARG A 99 -16.85 -16.02 -38.08
CA ARG A 99 -16.32 -16.56 -39.34
C ARG A 99 -15.51 -17.84 -39.14
N ASP A 100 -14.68 -17.85 -38.11
CA ASP A 100 -13.62 -18.84 -37.92
C ASP A 100 -13.90 -19.78 -36.72
N ALA A 101 -15.02 -19.56 -36.00
CA ALA A 101 -15.41 -20.27 -34.77
C ALA A 101 -14.47 -20.10 -33.57
N ARG A 102 -13.25 -19.58 -33.77
CA ARG A 102 -12.21 -19.37 -32.78
C ARG A 102 -11.45 -18.08 -33.08
N LEU A 103 -10.84 -17.51 -32.05
CA LEU A 103 -9.93 -16.39 -32.18
C LEU A 103 -8.55 -16.87 -32.68
N PRO A 104 -7.92 -16.16 -33.63
CA PRO A 104 -6.58 -16.52 -34.09
C PRO A 104 -5.54 -16.44 -32.97
N ALA A 105 -4.74 -17.49 -32.79
CA ALA A 105 -3.69 -17.58 -31.78
C ALA A 105 -2.68 -16.41 -31.87
N ASP A 106 -2.23 -16.09 -33.08
CA ASP A 106 -1.28 -14.99 -33.32
C ASP A 106 -1.86 -13.62 -32.93
N TRP A 107 -3.17 -13.45 -33.07
CA TRP A 107 -3.85 -12.21 -32.69
C TRP A 107 -3.95 -12.07 -31.17
N LEU A 108 -4.25 -13.16 -30.46
CA LEU A 108 -4.21 -13.18 -29.00
C LEU A 108 -2.79 -12.93 -28.48
N ALA A 109 -1.80 -13.63 -29.04
CA ALA A 109 -0.39 -13.47 -28.69
C ALA A 109 0.04 -12.01 -28.80
N GLY A 110 -0.16 -11.40 -29.97
CA GLY A 110 0.23 -10.00 -30.19
C GLY A 110 -0.52 -9.02 -29.28
N SER A 111 -1.78 -9.33 -28.93
CA SER A 111 -2.57 -8.49 -28.03
C SER A 111 -2.09 -8.58 -26.58
N LEU A 112 -1.67 -9.75 -26.13
CA LEU A 112 -1.05 -9.95 -24.81
C LEU A 112 0.37 -9.38 -24.75
N ASP A 113 1.17 -9.57 -25.81
CA ASP A 113 2.54 -9.05 -25.89
C ASP A 113 2.60 -7.52 -25.83
N ALA A 114 1.61 -6.84 -26.43
CA ALA A 114 1.50 -5.39 -26.33
C ALA A 114 1.26 -4.90 -24.89
N LEU A 115 0.73 -5.77 -24.03
CA LEU A 115 0.40 -5.48 -22.62
C LEU A 115 1.48 -5.97 -21.65
N ASP A 116 2.35 -6.88 -22.06
CA ASP A 116 3.45 -7.46 -21.26
C ASP A 116 4.62 -6.49 -21.07
N ARG A 117 4.34 -5.38 -20.38
CA ARG A 117 5.30 -4.32 -20.11
C ARG A 117 5.07 -3.73 -18.73
N ASP A 118 6.15 -3.56 -17.98
CA ASP A 118 6.19 -2.99 -16.62
C ASP A 118 6.63 -1.51 -16.59
N ASP A 119 6.99 -0.93 -17.73
CA ASP A 119 7.38 0.48 -17.86
C ASP A 119 6.18 1.44 -17.84
N GLY A 120 6.40 2.71 -17.49
CA GLY A 120 5.37 3.75 -17.56
C GLY A 120 4.93 4.31 -16.20
N ASP A 121 3.97 5.23 -16.25
CA ASP A 121 3.35 5.80 -15.05
C ASP A 121 2.14 4.96 -14.57
N ILE A 122 1.55 5.38 -13.45
CA ILE A 122 0.42 4.67 -12.83
C ILE A 122 -0.75 4.52 -13.80
N ASP A 123 -1.08 5.56 -14.56
CA ASP A 123 -2.22 5.54 -15.47
C ASP A 123 -1.97 4.59 -16.64
N THR A 124 -0.75 4.58 -17.18
CA THR A 124 -0.30 3.61 -18.20
C THR A 124 -0.44 2.17 -17.68
N LEU A 125 0.05 1.90 -16.47
CA LEU A 125 0.01 0.55 -15.88
C LEU A 125 -1.43 0.12 -15.56
N MET A 126 -2.29 1.02 -15.05
CA MET A 126 -3.71 0.73 -14.85
C MET A 126 -4.43 0.42 -16.17
N GLN A 127 -4.11 1.13 -17.25
CA GLN A 127 -4.69 0.87 -18.56
C GLN A 127 -4.26 -0.49 -19.10
N ARG A 128 -2.98 -0.87 -18.94
CA ARG A 128 -2.48 -2.20 -19.30
C ARG A 128 -3.16 -3.29 -18.49
N LEU A 129 -3.23 -3.14 -17.17
CA LEU A 129 -3.91 -4.08 -16.27
C LEU A 129 -5.38 -4.31 -16.69
N SER A 130 -6.08 -3.24 -17.02
CA SER A 130 -7.44 -3.30 -17.55
C SER A 130 -7.52 -4.07 -18.88
N GLY A 131 -6.55 -3.84 -19.77
CA GLY A 131 -6.41 -4.59 -21.02
C GLY A 131 -6.16 -6.09 -20.80
N VAL A 132 -5.28 -6.44 -19.87
CA VAL A 132 -4.95 -7.85 -19.54
C VAL A 132 -6.19 -8.56 -19.00
N ARG A 133 -6.98 -7.89 -18.15
CA ARG A 133 -8.23 -8.45 -17.60
C ARG A 133 -9.29 -8.74 -18.67
N ILE A 134 -9.36 -7.90 -19.72
CA ILE A 134 -10.22 -8.19 -20.87
C ILE A 134 -9.78 -9.51 -21.52
N TRP A 135 -8.48 -9.67 -21.79
CA TRP A 135 -7.96 -10.87 -22.43
C TRP A 135 -8.03 -12.11 -21.53
N ALA A 136 -7.86 -11.97 -20.22
CA ALA A 136 -8.08 -13.04 -19.26
C ALA A 136 -9.54 -13.53 -19.28
N TYR A 137 -10.50 -12.60 -19.34
CA TYR A 137 -11.92 -12.93 -19.49
C TYR A 137 -12.18 -13.66 -20.82
N VAL A 138 -11.64 -13.15 -21.93
CA VAL A 138 -11.76 -13.76 -23.27
C VAL A 138 -11.16 -15.16 -23.31
N ALA A 139 -9.98 -15.36 -22.72
CA ALA A 139 -9.29 -16.66 -22.65
C ALA A 139 -10.03 -17.69 -21.78
N ALA A 140 -10.85 -17.23 -20.83
CA ALA A 140 -11.69 -18.08 -20.00
C ALA A 140 -13.01 -18.50 -20.67
N ARG A 141 -13.38 -17.90 -21.82
CA ARG A 141 -14.62 -18.26 -22.52
C ARG A 141 -14.44 -19.63 -23.20
N PRO A 142 -15.35 -20.60 -22.92
CA PRO A 142 -15.31 -21.90 -23.57
C PRO A 142 -15.41 -21.74 -25.08
N ASP A 143 -14.66 -22.55 -25.82
CA ASP A 143 -14.74 -22.63 -27.27
C ASP A 143 -14.44 -21.32 -28.02
N TRP A 144 -13.76 -20.35 -27.39
CA TRP A 144 -13.33 -19.13 -28.10
C TRP A 144 -11.88 -19.22 -28.60
N THR A 145 -11.07 -20.09 -28.00
CA THR A 145 -9.67 -20.34 -28.37
C THR A 145 -9.44 -21.86 -28.49
N SER A 146 -8.33 -22.26 -29.11
CA SER A 146 -7.92 -23.68 -29.15
C SER A 146 -7.43 -24.16 -27.78
N ASP A 147 -6.58 -23.37 -27.14
CA ASP A 147 -5.84 -23.74 -25.93
C ASP A 147 -6.12 -22.74 -24.79
N GLY A 148 -7.37 -22.70 -24.32
CA GLY A 148 -7.82 -21.72 -23.32
C GLY A 148 -7.00 -21.68 -22.04
N THR A 149 -6.49 -22.83 -21.57
CA THR A 149 -5.64 -22.91 -20.38
C THR A 149 -4.32 -22.17 -20.54
N GLU A 150 -3.63 -22.35 -21.68
CA GLU A 150 -2.36 -21.68 -21.96
C GLU A 150 -2.55 -20.15 -21.99
N TRP A 151 -3.61 -19.68 -22.66
CA TRP A 151 -3.92 -18.25 -22.71
C TRP A 151 -4.26 -17.66 -21.35
N GLN A 152 -4.98 -18.41 -20.51
CA GLN A 152 -5.28 -17.98 -19.14
C GLN A 152 -4.02 -17.89 -18.27
N GLU A 153 -3.12 -18.87 -18.37
CA GLU A 153 -1.85 -18.86 -17.63
C GLU A 153 -0.97 -17.69 -18.08
N ARG A 154 -0.86 -17.46 -19.40
CA ARG A 154 -0.12 -16.31 -19.94
C ARG A 154 -0.72 -14.98 -19.51
N ALA A 155 -2.04 -14.82 -19.57
CA ALA A 155 -2.70 -13.60 -19.10
C ALA A 155 -2.47 -13.36 -17.61
N ARG A 156 -2.49 -14.41 -16.78
CA ARG A 156 -2.16 -14.33 -15.35
C ARG A 156 -0.74 -13.87 -15.09
N ALA A 157 0.24 -14.46 -15.78
CA ALA A 157 1.64 -14.07 -15.61
C ALA A 157 1.87 -12.58 -15.95
N ILE A 158 1.20 -12.09 -17.00
CA ILE A 158 1.24 -10.67 -17.37
C ILE A 158 0.51 -9.81 -16.33
N GLU A 159 -0.65 -10.24 -15.84
CA GLU A 159 -1.42 -9.53 -14.81
C GLU A 159 -0.58 -9.36 -13.52
N ASP A 160 0.06 -10.43 -13.05
CA ASP A 160 0.91 -10.42 -11.86
C ASP A 160 2.07 -9.43 -12.05
N LYS A 161 2.80 -9.51 -13.16
CA LYS A 161 3.91 -8.60 -13.49
C LYS A 161 3.49 -7.12 -13.52
N VAL A 162 2.38 -6.81 -14.20
CA VAL A 162 1.87 -5.42 -14.31
C VAL A 162 1.34 -4.93 -12.96
N SER A 163 0.69 -5.80 -12.18
CA SER A 163 0.18 -5.49 -10.85
C SER A 163 1.31 -5.17 -9.87
N ASP A 164 2.40 -5.94 -9.89
CA ASP A 164 3.58 -5.68 -9.06
C ASP A 164 4.23 -4.33 -9.41
N ALA A 165 4.45 -4.06 -10.70
CA ALA A 165 4.97 -2.77 -11.15
C ALA A 165 4.06 -1.60 -10.74
N LEU A 166 2.74 -1.76 -10.84
CA LEU A 166 1.77 -0.77 -10.39
C LEU A 166 1.85 -0.54 -8.88
N HIS A 167 2.00 -1.60 -8.08
CA HIS A 167 2.13 -1.53 -6.64
C HIS A 167 3.39 -0.77 -6.22
N GLU A 168 4.53 -1.04 -6.86
CA GLU A 168 5.78 -0.31 -6.64
C GLU A 168 5.61 1.19 -6.93
N ARG A 169 4.98 1.54 -8.06
CA ARG A 169 4.73 2.95 -8.44
C ARG A 169 3.75 3.66 -7.50
N LEU A 170 2.70 2.98 -7.04
CA LEU A 170 1.77 3.53 -6.05
C LEU A 170 2.49 3.80 -4.74
N THR A 171 3.29 2.84 -4.27
CA THR A 171 4.09 2.99 -3.05
C THR A 171 5.05 4.17 -3.16
N ALA A 172 5.79 4.28 -4.26
CA ALA A 172 6.67 5.41 -4.52
C ALA A 172 5.91 6.75 -4.53
N ARG A 173 4.76 6.84 -5.22
CA ARG A 173 3.95 8.07 -5.26
C ARG A 173 3.39 8.47 -3.90
N PHE A 174 3.05 7.52 -3.04
CA PHE A 174 2.61 7.82 -1.67
C PHE A 174 3.75 8.40 -0.84
N VAL A 175 4.96 7.85 -0.97
CA VAL A 175 6.17 8.40 -0.34
C VAL A 175 6.46 9.81 -0.85
N ASP A 176 6.42 10.02 -2.17
CA ASP A 176 6.66 11.33 -2.79
C ASP A 176 5.61 12.37 -2.41
N ARG A 177 4.32 11.99 -2.35
CA ARG A 177 3.25 12.94 -1.99
C ARG A 177 3.34 13.37 -0.52
N ARG A 178 3.76 12.45 0.36
CA ARG A 178 4.06 12.74 1.76
C ARG A 178 5.27 13.67 1.88
N ALA A 179 6.34 13.42 1.10
CA ALA A 179 7.50 14.30 1.03
C ALA A 179 7.14 15.69 0.49
N ALA A 180 6.34 15.79 -0.56
CA ALA A 180 5.90 17.07 -1.14
C ALA A 180 4.92 17.85 -0.24
N GLN A 181 4.10 17.16 0.56
CA GLN A 181 3.24 17.81 1.55
C GLN A 181 4.07 18.35 2.73
N LEU A 182 5.07 17.60 3.19
CA LEU A 182 6.09 18.10 4.11
C LEU A 182 6.78 19.35 3.52
N MET A 183 7.23 19.32 2.27
CA MET A 183 7.90 20.45 1.58
C MET A 183 7.02 21.70 1.52
N ARG A 184 5.74 21.61 1.14
CA ARG A 184 4.85 22.79 1.10
C ARG A 184 4.62 23.41 2.48
N THR A 185 4.60 22.61 3.54
CA THR A 185 4.54 23.11 4.92
C THR A 185 5.86 23.75 5.34
N LEU A 186 7.00 23.27 4.80
CA LEU A 186 8.34 23.83 5.06
C LEU A 186 8.63 25.12 4.27
N GLU A 187 8.10 25.27 3.05
CA GLU A 187 8.32 26.44 2.17
C GLU A 187 7.28 27.56 2.36
N GLY A 188 6.08 27.24 2.83
CA GLY A 188 4.97 28.20 2.99
C GLY A 188 4.92 28.95 4.32
N GLY A 189 5.84 28.66 5.26
CA GLY A 189 5.91 29.33 6.56
C GLY A 189 7.05 30.34 6.60
N ASP A 190 6.72 31.62 6.68
CA ASP A 190 7.65 32.71 7.05
C ASP A 190 8.23 32.43 8.45
N GLY A 191 9.32 31.67 8.55
CA GLY A 191 10.12 31.53 9.77
C GLY A 191 9.36 31.10 11.04
N GLU A 192 8.13 30.59 10.94
CA GLU A 192 7.41 30.04 12.07
C GLU A 192 7.96 28.65 12.41
N GLU A 193 8.21 28.46 13.70
CA GLU A 193 8.94 27.33 14.25
C GLU A 193 8.27 26.00 13.89
N MET A 194 8.98 25.13 13.16
CA MET A 194 8.52 23.76 12.91
C MET A 194 8.07 23.10 14.21
N LEU A 195 6.81 22.66 14.27
CA LEU A 195 6.23 21.97 15.40
C LEU A 195 6.87 20.59 15.49
N SER A 196 7.72 20.40 16.50
CA SER A 196 8.40 19.13 16.74
C SER A 196 8.19 18.71 18.19
N ALA A 197 7.98 17.41 18.41
CA ALA A 197 7.68 16.86 19.71
C ALA A 197 8.25 15.44 19.86
N VAL A 198 8.55 15.07 21.09
CA VAL A 198 8.89 13.68 21.44
C VAL A 198 7.73 13.10 22.22
N ARG A 199 7.17 11.99 21.76
CA ARG A 199 6.09 11.29 22.47
C ARG A 199 6.64 10.56 23.70
N PRO A 200 5.79 10.21 24.68
CA PRO A 200 6.18 9.38 25.83
C PRO A 200 6.81 8.03 25.44
N SER A 201 6.43 7.47 24.28
CA SER A 201 7.03 6.25 23.70
C SER A 201 8.49 6.43 23.25
N GLY A 202 8.98 7.67 23.16
CA GLY A 202 10.26 8.01 22.56
C GLY A 202 10.22 8.26 21.05
N GLU A 203 9.05 8.17 20.42
CA GLU A 203 8.87 8.55 19.02
C GLU A 203 9.10 10.06 18.84
N VAL A 204 9.91 10.44 17.84
CA VAL A 204 10.18 11.83 17.49
C VAL A 204 9.33 12.19 16.29
N VAL A 205 8.53 13.25 16.44
CA VAL A 205 7.57 13.71 15.43
C VAL A 205 7.90 15.15 15.04
N VAL A 206 7.90 15.44 13.74
CA VAL A 206 8.07 16.80 13.19
C VAL A 206 6.91 17.04 12.22
N GLU A 207 6.18 18.13 12.41
CA GLU A 207 5.00 18.48 11.61
C GLU A 207 3.96 17.33 11.52
N GLY A 208 3.74 16.63 12.63
CA GLY A 208 2.82 15.49 12.70
C GLY A 208 3.36 14.18 12.09
N HIS A 209 4.57 14.16 11.54
CA HIS A 209 5.19 12.99 10.92
C HIS A 209 6.29 12.37 11.79
N SER A 210 6.28 11.04 11.93
CA SER A 210 7.36 10.30 12.57
C SER A 210 8.66 10.41 11.76
N VAL A 211 9.76 10.73 12.43
CA VAL A 211 11.09 10.89 11.79
C VAL A 211 12.18 10.02 12.43
N GLY A 212 11.82 9.25 13.45
CA GLY A 212 12.73 8.38 14.19
C GLY A 212 12.31 8.24 15.65
N HIS A 213 13.19 7.68 16.47
CA HIS A 213 12.93 7.50 17.89
C HIS A 213 14.17 7.68 18.77
N ALA A 214 13.93 8.01 20.04
CA ALA A 214 14.96 8.17 21.05
C ALA A 214 15.21 6.86 21.81
N SER A 215 16.37 6.24 21.59
CA SER A 215 16.85 5.05 22.32
C SER A 215 17.82 5.49 23.42
N GLY A 216 17.40 5.38 24.68
CA GLY A 216 18.15 5.92 25.82
C GLY A 216 18.31 7.44 25.67
N PHE A 217 19.54 7.89 25.43
CA PHE A 217 19.87 9.30 25.15
C PHE A 217 20.38 9.51 23.72
N ALA A 218 20.21 8.54 22.83
CA ALA A 218 20.60 8.63 21.42
C ALA A 218 19.38 8.75 20.51
N PHE A 219 19.56 9.38 19.35
CA PHE A 219 18.56 9.44 18.30
C PHE A 219 18.82 8.37 17.24
N ILE A 220 17.78 7.61 16.90
CA ILE A 220 17.79 6.65 15.81
C ILE A 220 16.84 7.17 14.73
N PRO A 221 17.37 7.71 13.60
CA PRO A 221 16.56 8.19 12.49
C PRO A 221 15.80 7.04 11.82
N ASP A 222 14.60 7.33 11.29
CA ASP A 222 13.88 6.39 10.42
C ASP A 222 14.61 6.23 9.07
N PRO A 223 14.93 5.01 8.62
CA PRO A 223 15.54 4.76 7.31
C PRO A 223 14.72 5.30 6.12
N LEU A 224 13.40 5.42 6.26
CA LEU A 224 12.51 5.92 5.20
C LEU A 224 12.54 7.45 5.03
N ALA A 225 13.28 8.16 5.88
CA ALA A 225 13.47 9.61 5.78
C ALA A 225 14.71 9.95 4.92
N GLU A 226 14.63 9.73 3.60
CA GLU A 226 15.67 10.11 2.63
C GLU A 226 15.21 11.25 1.69
N GLY A 227 16.13 12.17 1.36
CA GLY A 227 15.87 13.30 0.46
C GLY A 227 16.81 14.51 0.67
N PRO A 228 16.82 15.48 -0.27
CA PRO A 228 17.71 16.66 -0.24
C PRO A 228 17.53 17.55 1.00
N GLU A 229 16.37 17.46 1.67
CA GLU A 229 16.01 18.24 2.85
C GLU A 229 16.19 17.50 4.19
N LYS A 230 16.78 16.29 4.17
CA LYS A 230 17.11 15.49 5.37
C LYS A 230 17.82 16.31 6.45
N ARG A 231 18.65 17.29 6.06
CA ARG A 231 19.36 18.17 6.99
C ARG A 231 18.43 19.06 7.82
N LEU A 232 17.33 19.55 7.26
CA LEU A 232 16.40 20.45 7.95
C LEU A 232 15.52 19.68 8.93
N VAL A 233 14.96 18.54 8.50
CA VAL A 233 14.18 17.63 9.37
C VAL A 233 15.01 17.11 10.53
N LEU A 234 16.26 16.69 10.29
CA LEU A 234 17.18 16.27 11.35
C LEU A 234 17.48 17.42 12.32
N ARG A 235 17.51 18.68 11.86
CA ARG A 235 17.72 19.83 12.73
C ARG A 235 16.52 20.05 13.67
N ALA A 236 15.30 19.90 13.16
CA ALA A 236 14.06 19.96 13.94
C ALA A 236 14.01 18.85 14.99
N ALA A 237 14.23 17.60 14.57
CA ALA A 237 14.25 16.43 15.44
C ALA A 237 15.27 16.61 16.58
N ARG A 238 16.48 17.09 16.24
CA ARG A 238 17.53 17.39 17.23
C ARG A 238 17.13 18.49 18.21
N ARG A 239 16.37 19.50 17.79
CA ARG A 239 15.86 20.56 18.68
C ARG A 239 14.87 19.96 19.69
N ALA A 240 13.85 19.25 19.22
CA ALA A 240 12.87 18.58 20.09
C ALA A 240 13.53 17.64 21.10
N LEU A 241 14.52 16.87 20.66
CA LEU A 241 15.27 15.97 21.54
C LEU A 241 16.07 16.72 22.61
N ARG A 242 16.70 17.85 22.30
CA ARG A 242 17.39 18.67 23.31
C ARG A 242 16.43 19.21 24.37
N GLU A 243 15.22 19.59 23.97
CA GLU A 243 14.18 20.06 24.88
C GLU A 243 13.64 18.92 25.78
N GLU A 244 13.60 17.68 25.27
CA GLU A 244 13.15 16.49 26.01
C GLU A 244 14.22 15.88 26.93
N MET A 245 15.52 16.04 26.63
CA MET A 245 16.59 15.40 27.41
C MET A 245 16.56 15.70 28.92
N PRO A 246 16.35 16.95 29.39
CA PRO A 246 16.25 17.24 30.81
C PRO A 246 15.19 16.40 31.53
N ARG A 247 14.06 16.14 30.89
CA ARG A 247 12.97 15.31 31.42
C ARG A 247 13.42 13.86 31.58
N ARG A 248 14.01 13.27 30.54
CA ARG A 248 14.55 11.89 30.58
C ARG A 248 15.67 11.72 31.61
N VAL A 249 16.53 12.72 31.75
CA VAL A 249 17.60 12.71 32.77
C VAL A 249 16.98 12.67 34.18
N ALA A 250 15.96 13.49 34.44
CA ALA A 250 15.25 13.50 35.71
C ALA A 250 14.52 12.15 35.97
N GLU A 251 13.95 11.53 34.93
CA GLU A 251 13.35 10.19 35.05
C GLU A 251 14.37 9.13 35.47
N VAL A 252 15.57 9.14 34.87
CA VAL A 252 16.66 8.23 35.24
C VAL A 252 17.13 8.48 36.67
N GLU A 253 17.29 9.74 37.07
CA GLU A 253 17.69 10.10 38.44
C GLU A 253 16.69 9.60 39.49
N ALA A 254 15.39 9.73 39.21
CA ALA A 254 14.31 9.33 40.11
C ALA A 254 13.95 7.83 40.00
N ALA A 255 14.45 7.12 38.99
CA ALA A 255 14.08 5.73 38.76
C ALA A 255 14.55 4.82 39.89
N ALA A 256 13.74 3.81 40.24
CA ALA A 256 14.12 2.74 41.15
C ALA A 256 15.16 1.80 40.51
N ASP A 257 15.91 1.06 41.33
CA ASP A 257 16.93 0.12 40.84
C ASP A 257 16.36 -0.95 39.90
N THR A 258 15.09 -1.31 40.05
CA THR A 258 14.38 -2.26 39.17
C THR A 258 14.18 -1.78 37.73
N ALA A 259 14.31 -0.47 37.48
CA ALA A 259 14.25 0.10 36.14
C ALA A 259 15.57 -0.08 35.35
N PHE A 260 16.65 -0.46 36.04
CA PHE A 260 17.95 -0.71 35.45
C PHE A 260 18.24 -2.20 35.34
N ARG A 261 18.92 -2.59 34.27
CA ARG A 261 19.37 -3.96 34.06
C ARG A 261 20.75 -3.96 33.45
N PHE A 262 21.55 -4.97 33.77
CA PHE A 262 22.74 -5.25 32.97
C PHE A 262 22.33 -5.91 31.65
N ALA A 263 22.98 -5.53 30.55
CA ALA A 263 22.88 -6.26 29.30
C ALA A 263 23.41 -7.69 29.47
N GLU A 264 23.11 -8.57 28.51
CA GLU A 264 23.47 -9.99 28.57
C GLU A 264 24.99 -10.22 28.70
N ASP A 265 25.79 -9.37 28.07
CA ASP A 265 27.25 -9.38 28.16
C ASP A 265 27.78 -8.81 29.50
N ARG A 266 26.89 -8.31 30.35
CA ARG A 266 27.15 -7.61 31.62
C ARG A 266 28.07 -6.40 31.53
N ARG A 267 28.27 -5.84 30.33
CA ARG A 267 29.13 -4.66 30.11
C ARG A 267 28.34 -3.37 30.06
N GLN A 268 27.06 -3.42 29.70
CA GLN A 268 26.21 -2.24 29.56
C GLN A 268 25.11 -2.22 30.61
N ILE A 269 24.69 -1.02 30.97
CA ILE A 269 23.52 -0.76 31.81
C ILE A 269 22.41 -0.23 30.90
N LEU A 270 21.28 -0.93 30.94
CA LEU A 270 20.07 -0.65 30.20
C LEU A 270 19.06 0.09 31.09
N TRP A 271 18.36 1.05 30.51
CA TRP A 271 17.17 1.70 31.09
C TRP A 271 16.04 1.59 30.07
N ASN A 272 14.89 1.05 30.49
CA ASN A 272 13.76 0.75 29.59
C ASN A 272 14.17 -0.04 28.34
N GLY A 273 15.12 -0.97 28.49
CA GLY A 273 15.66 -1.80 27.40
C GLY A 273 16.70 -1.12 26.50
N ALA A 274 16.95 0.18 26.66
CA ALA A 274 17.95 0.91 25.88
C ALA A 274 19.26 1.10 26.66
N PRO A 275 20.44 0.92 26.03
CA PRO A 275 21.72 1.12 26.70
C PRO A 275 21.99 2.60 26.97
N ILE A 276 22.37 2.92 28.21
CA ILE A 276 22.65 4.30 28.65
C ILE A 276 24.03 4.47 29.27
N ALA A 277 24.67 3.39 29.74
CA ALA A 277 26.03 3.42 30.28
C ALA A 277 26.74 2.09 30.05
N ARG A 278 28.06 2.08 30.26
CA ARG A 278 28.90 0.88 30.29
C ARG A 278 29.78 0.84 31.53
N LEU A 279 30.13 -0.36 31.96
CA LEU A 279 31.10 -0.59 33.00
C LEU A 279 32.52 -0.54 32.42
N ARG A 280 33.42 0.12 33.15
CA ARG A 280 34.86 0.15 32.91
C ARG A 280 35.58 -0.40 34.13
N ALA A 281 36.79 -0.93 33.91
CA ALA A 281 37.66 -1.33 34.99
C ALA A 281 37.92 -0.12 35.90
N GLY A 282 37.66 -0.28 37.20
CA GLY A 282 38.02 0.71 38.22
C GLY A 282 39.35 0.39 38.88
N ALA A 283 39.66 1.11 39.96
CA ALA A 283 40.89 0.93 40.72
C ALA A 283 40.91 -0.41 41.50
N GLU A 284 39.73 -0.92 41.87
CA GLU A 284 39.57 -2.16 42.64
C GLU A 284 38.61 -3.11 41.93
N LEU A 285 38.77 -4.41 42.17
CA LEU A 285 38.02 -5.47 41.49
C LEU A 285 36.50 -5.36 41.74
N LEU A 286 36.08 -4.92 42.93
CA LEU A 286 34.68 -4.77 43.32
C LEU A 286 34.15 -3.33 43.16
N HIS A 287 34.89 -2.45 42.49
CA HIS A 287 34.51 -1.05 42.27
C HIS A 287 34.68 -0.66 40.80
N PRO A 288 33.86 -1.20 39.89
CA PRO A 288 33.88 -0.80 38.49
C PRO A 288 33.44 0.67 38.32
N GLN A 289 33.99 1.34 37.33
CA GLN A 289 33.60 2.70 36.98
C GLN A 289 32.41 2.67 36.02
N VAL A 290 31.44 3.56 36.23
CA VAL A 290 30.33 3.76 35.30
C VAL A 290 30.67 4.86 34.31
N GLU A 291 30.67 4.51 33.03
CA GLU A 291 30.84 5.46 31.92
C GLU A 291 29.51 5.61 31.17
N VAL A 292 28.89 6.79 31.25
CA VAL A 292 27.66 7.10 30.49
C VAL A 292 27.99 7.10 29.00
N LEU A 293 27.13 6.47 28.18
CA LEU A 293 27.35 6.40 26.74
C LEU A 293 27.30 7.80 26.10
N GLY A 294 28.10 7.98 25.06
CA GLY A 294 28.18 9.25 24.34
C GLY A 294 26.84 9.64 23.72
N SER A 295 26.41 10.88 23.98
CA SER A 295 25.24 11.49 23.37
C SER A 295 25.54 12.95 23.04
N GLU A 296 25.13 13.39 21.86
CA GLU A 296 25.20 14.80 21.42
C GLU A 296 24.16 15.69 22.13
N PHE A 297 23.23 15.10 22.86
CA PHE A 297 22.13 15.80 23.54
C PHE A 297 22.35 15.98 25.04
N LEU A 298 23.40 15.38 25.60
CA LEU A 298 23.73 15.49 27.01
C LEU A 298 24.86 16.50 27.24
N ASP A 299 24.71 17.35 28.26
CA ASP A 299 25.81 18.14 28.81
C ASP A 299 26.57 17.37 29.90
N GLU A 300 27.69 17.92 30.38
CA GLU A 300 28.50 17.23 31.40
C GLU A 300 27.81 17.14 32.76
N ALA A 301 26.95 18.11 33.11
CA ALA A 301 26.22 18.07 34.36
C ALA A 301 25.18 16.94 34.34
N GLN A 302 24.42 16.80 33.26
CA GLN A 302 23.48 15.71 33.02
C GLN A 302 24.18 14.35 33.04
N ARG A 303 25.32 14.22 32.34
CA ARG A 303 26.14 12.99 32.40
C ARG A 303 26.59 12.69 33.83
N GLY A 304 27.02 13.70 34.57
CA GLY A 304 27.40 13.59 35.98
C GLY A 304 26.29 13.02 36.84
N ARG A 305 25.06 13.54 36.70
CA ARG A 305 23.91 13.07 37.49
C ARG A 305 23.51 11.64 37.15
N ILE A 306 23.45 11.29 35.86
CA ILE A 306 23.23 9.91 35.41
C ILE A 306 24.31 8.98 35.99
N ARG A 307 25.59 9.37 35.88
CA ARG A 307 26.73 8.61 36.39
C ARG A 307 26.60 8.35 37.89
N THR A 308 26.27 9.36 38.68
CA THR A 308 26.06 9.23 40.13
C THR A 308 24.94 8.23 40.44
N ARG A 309 23.79 8.35 39.76
CA ARG A 309 22.65 7.44 39.97
C ARG A 309 23.00 5.98 39.66
N LEU A 310 23.68 5.76 38.53
CA LEU A 310 24.06 4.43 38.07
C LEU A 310 25.19 3.81 38.90
N THR A 311 26.13 4.61 39.41
CA THR A 311 27.15 4.13 40.37
C THR A 311 26.49 3.59 41.64
N GLY A 312 25.45 4.28 42.14
CA GLY A 312 24.66 3.79 43.28
C GLY A 312 23.97 2.45 43.00
N PHE A 313 23.33 2.32 41.83
CA PHE A 313 22.72 1.06 41.37
C PHE A 313 23.75 -0.08 41.31
N VAL A 314 24.90 0.17 40.69
CA VAL A 314 25.97 -0.84 40.56
C VAL A 314 26.49 -1.27 41.93
N ALA A 315 26.71 -0.32 42.85
CA ALA A 315 27.15 -0.63 44.20
C ALA A 315 26.12 -1.49 44.96
N ALA A 316 24.82 -1.17 44.84
CA ALA A 316 23.75 -1.95 45.44
C ALA A 316 23.67 -3.38 44.87
N GLU A 317 23.77 -3.52 43.55
CA GLU A 317 23.78 -4.83 42.89
C GLU A 317 25.00 -5.67 43.26
N LEU A 318 26.18 -5.07 43.35
CA LEU A 318 27.38 -5.76 43.81
C LEU A 318 27.25 -6.21 45.26
N ALA A 319 26.77 -5.35 46.16
CA ALA A 319 26.52 -5.72 47.55
C ALA A 319 25.51 -6.87 47.65
N ARG A 320 24.47 -6.88 46.81
CA ARG A 320 23.45 -7.93 46.76
C ARG A 320 24.00 -9.26 46.24
N VAL A 321 24.75 -9.25 45.14
CA VAL A 321 25.29 -10.45 44.49
C VAL A 321 26.44 -11.05 45.29
N PHE A 322 27.31 -10.21 45.85
CA PHE A 322 28.49 -10.63 46.63
C PHE A 322 28.26 -10.64 48.14
N ALA A 323 27.01 -10.50 48.61
CA ALA A 323 26.67 -10.57 50.03
C ALA A 323 27.29 -11.78 50.75
N PRO A 324 27.31 -13.02 50.19
CA PRO A 324 27.95 -14.16 50.83
C PRO A 324 29.47 -14.03 50.96
N LEU A 325 30.12 -13.35 50.01
CA LEU A 325 31.56 -13.09 50.03
C LEU A 325 31.90 -12.08 51.14
N HIS A 326 31.10 -11.01 51.26
CA HIS A 326 31.28 -10.01 52.32
C HIS A 326 30.99 -10.56 53.72
N ALA A 327 30.14 -11.58 53.86
CA ALA A 327 29.88 -12.26 55.12
C ALA A 327 30.97 -13.27 55.53
N ALA A 328 31.86 -13.64 54.59
CA ALA A 328 32.92 -14.64 54.79
C ALA A 328 34.32 -14.06 55.03
N ILE A 329 34.46 -12.72 54.96
CA ILE A 329 35.68 -11.95 55.24
C ILE A 329 35.48 -11.21 56.56
#